data_AF-A0A0J1BRA9-F1
#
_entry.id   AF-A0A0J1BRA9-F1
#
_cell.length_a   1.000
_cell.length_b   1.000
_cell.length_c   1.000
_cell.angle_alpha   90.00
_cell.angle_beta   90.00
_cell.angle_gamma   90.00
#
_symmetry.space_group_name_H-M   'P 1'
#
loop_
_entity.id
_entity.type
_entity.pdbx_description
1 polymer ?
#
loop_
_entity_poly.entity_id
_entity_poly.type
_entity_poly.pdbx_seq_one_letter_code
_entity_poly.pdbx_strand_id
1 'polypeptide(L)'
;MSTTAPFCSCAQTVPTAFCETLSDYASARGVVITAEPASGVAATQVTDVVLTPDPDLVFDLTMRAIRDGDVPADFQDGDATTEPGSAHHAWATATAEAYNRHRLTRHLPTYQREIAELAEFHDVGAVQVQIFPVQTTTVLQQLSGIKNPT
;
A
#
# COMPACT_ATOMS: atom_id res chain seq x y z
N MET A 1 -5.12 -11.16 20.42
CA MET A 1 -4.05 -11.61 19.52
C MET A 1 -4.54 -11.62 18.07
N SER A 2 -4.22 -10.57 17.30
CA SER A 2 -4.36 -10.60 15.84
C SER A 2 -3.58 -11.77 15.24
N THR A 3 -4.11 -12.38 14.19
CA THR A 3 -3.37 -13.36 13.40
C THR A 3 -2.62 -12.62 12.31
N THR A 4 -1.29 -12.79 12.27
CA THR A 4 -0.43 -12.13 11.29
C THR A 4 -0.07 -13.14 10.21
N ALA A 5 -0.72 -13.06 9.06
CA ALA A 5 -0.24 -13.66 7.83
C ALA A 5 0.77 -12.69 7.18
N PRO A 6 1.74 -13.16 6.37
CA PRO A 6 2.82 -12.32 5.86
C PRO A 6 2.35 -11.11 5.04
N PHE A 7 1.14 -11.19 4.45
CA PHE A 7 0.54 -10.12 3.65
C PHE A 7 -0.77 -9.60 4.24
N CYS A 8 -1.23 -10.11 5.39
CA CYS A 8 -2.48 -9.69 6.00
C CYS A 8 -2.43 -9.72 7.53
N SER A 9 -2.88 -8.64 8.16
CA SER A 9 -3.10 -8.56 9.61
C SER A 9 -4.59 -8.40 9.88
N CYS A 10 -5.18 -9.31 10.66
CA CYS A 10 -6.60 -9.23 10.99
C CYS A 10 -6.84 -9.15 12.50
N ALA A 11 -7.80 -8.31 12.90
CA ALA A 11 -8.35 -8.35 14.26
C ALA A 11 -9.03 -9.69 14.55
N GLN A 12 -9.09 -10.07 15.83
CA GLN A 12 -9.67 -11.36 16.26
C GLN A 12 -11.15 -11.55 15.93
N THR A 13 -11.86 -10.46 15.71
CA THR A 13 -13.27 -10.44 15.35
C THR A 13 -13.51 -10.72 13.87
N VAL A 14 -12.47 -10.71 13.04
CA VAL A 14 -12.55 -11.07 11.63
C VAL A 14 -12.43 -12.59 11.50
N PRO A 15 -13.34 -13.27 10.77
CA PRO A 15 -13.26 -14.73 10.59
C PRO A 15 -11.92 -15.18 10.01
N THR A 16 -11.32 -16.22 10.61
CA THR A 16 -10.00 -16.73 10.20
C THR A 16 -9.94 -17.11 8.72
N ALA A 17 -10.96 -17.80 8.20
CA ALA A 17 -11.02 -18.21 6.79
C ALA A 17 -11.04 -17.02 5.81
N PHE A 18 -11.68 -15.92 6.21
CA PHE A 18 -11.64 -14.68 5.42
C PHE A 18 -10.25 -14.04 5.48
N CYS A 19 -9.63 -14.02 6.67
CA CYS A 19 -8.28 -13.48 6.84
C CYS A 19 -7.22 -14.23 6.01
N GLU A 20 -7.30 -15.56 5.97
CA GLU A 20 -6.42 -16.40 5.15
C GLU A 20 -6.59 -16.10 3.66
N THR A 21 -7.85 -16.02 3.20
CA THR A 21 -8.16 -15.70 1.80
C THR A 21 -7.74 -14.28 1.43
N LEU A 22 -7.88 -13.31 2.35
CA LEU A 22 -7.34 -11.97 2.17
C LEU A 22 -5.82 -11.97 2.05
N SER A 23 -5.11 -12.81 2.81
CA SER A 23 -3.66 -12.94 2.70
C SER A 23 -3.23 -13.49 1.34
N ASP A 24 -3.90 -14.52 0.83
CA ASP A 24 -3.62 -15.09 -0.50
C ASP A 24 -3.90 -14.06 -1.60
N TYR A 25 -5.02 -13.37 -1.48
CA TYR A 25 -5.40 -12.27 -2.37
C TYR A 25 -4.34 -11.14 -2.34
N ALA A 26 -3.91 -10.74 -1.15
CA ALA A 26 -2.92 -9.69 -0.94
C ALA A 26 -1.57 -10.04 -1.60
N SER A 27 -1.12 -11.28 -1.41
CA SER A 27 0.09 -11.81 -2.04
C SER A 27 0.00 -11.78 -3.58
N ALA A 28 -1.11 -12.24 -4.15
CA ALA A 28 -1.31 -12.24 -5.61
C ALA A 28 -1.36 -10.83 -6.23
N ARG A 29 -1.70 -9.82 -5.43
CA ARG A 29 -1.85 -8.42 -5.87
C ARG A 29 -0.66 -7.54 -5.50
N GLY A 30 0.35 -8.05 -4.79
CA GLY A 30 1.47 -7.23 -4.31
C GLY A 30 0.98 -6.08 -3.42
N VAL A 31 0.18 -6.42 -2.42
CA VAL A 31 -0.33 -5.46 -1.43
C VAL A 31 -0.24 -6.09 -0.04
N VAL A 32 -0.21 -5.25 0.98
CA VAL A 32 -0.40 -5.68 2.37
C VAL A 32 -1.78 -5.21 2.82
N ILE A 33 -2.51 -6.08 3.52
CA ILE A 33 -3.88 -5.82 3.96
C ILE A 33 -3.94 -5.78 5.49
N THR A 34 -4.68 -4.81 6.02
CA THR A 34 -5.11 -4.82 7.42
C THR A 34 -6.63 -4.86 7.46
N ALA A 35 -7.21 -5.83 8.17
CA ALA A 35 -8.65 -6.01 8.31
C ALA A 35 -9.10 -5.90 9.78
N GLU A 36 -9.92 -4.89 10.10
CA GLU A 36 -10.38 -4.60 11.45
C GLU A 36 -11.85 -4.15 11.45
N PRO A 37 -12.59 -4.27 12.57
CA PRO A 37 -13.93 -3.71 12.66
C PRO A 37 -13.91 -2.20 12.49
N ALA A 38 -14.85 -1.66 11.71
CA ALA A 38 -14.97 -0.22 11.52
C ALA A 38 -15.22 0.49 12.86
N SER A 39 -14.41 1.51 13.14
CA SER A 39 -14.50 2.31 14.36
C SER A 39 -15.54 3.41 14.20
N GLY A 40 -16.84 3.08 14.37
CA GLY A 40 -17.91 4.07 14.26
C GLY A 40 -19.30 3.47 14.29
N VAL A 41 -20.22 4.14 15.00
CA VAL A 41 -21.54 3.65 15.38
C VAL A 41 -22.46 3.39 14.17
N ALA A 42 -22.82 2.13 13.92
CA ALA A 42 -24.20 1.66 13.65
C ALA A 42 -24.21 0.16 13.36
N ALA A 43 -25.04 -0.58 14.10
CA ALA A 43 -25.68 -1.91 13.93
C ALA A 43 -25.30 -2.93 12.83
N THR A 44 -24.61 -2.56 11.76
CA THR A 44 -24.06 -3.44 10.73
C THR A 44 -22.57 -3.66 11.00
N GLN A 45 -22.15 -4.92 11.18
CA GLN A 45 -20.74 -5.29 11.23
C GLN A 45 -20.08 -4.87 9.90
N VAL A 46 -19.37 -3.74 9.91
CA VAL A 46 -18.55 -3.31 8.78
C VAL A 46 -17.10 -3.66 9.10
N THR A 47 -16.44 -4.37 8.20
CA THR A 47 -14.99 -4.63 8.31
C THR A 47 -14.25 -3.62 7.43
N ASP A 48 -13.42 -2.79 8.06
CA ASP A 48 -12.46 -1.92 7.38
C ASP A 48 -11.30 -2.76 6.85
N VAL A 49 -11.05 -2.66 5.55
CA VAL A 49 -9.94 -3.33 4.86
C VAL A 49 -9.03 -2.27 4.27
N VAL A 50 -7.86 -2.09 4.89
CA VAL A 50 -6.85 -1.11 4.48
C VAL A 50 -5.80 -1.80 3.64
N LEU A 51 -5.61 -1.35 2.40
CA LEU A 51 -4.54 -1.81 1.53
C LEU A 51 -3.38 -0.83 1.57
N THR A 52 -2.22 -1.29 2.01
CA THR A 52 -0.96 -0.56 1.88
C THR A 52 -0.20 -1.04 0.63
N PRO A 53 0.61 -0.16 0.01
CA PRO A 53 1.54 -0.55 -1.05
C PRO A 53 2.54 -1.59 -0.55
N ASP A 54 2.77 -2.61 -1.36
CA ASP A 54 3.94 -3.46 -1.20
C ASP A 54 5.20 -2.60 -1.45
N PRO A 55 6.11 -2.51 -0.45
CA PRO A 55 7.37 -1.79 -0.59
C PRO A 55 8.19 -2.19 -1.83
N ASP A 56 8.14 -3.46 -2.25
CA ASP A 56 8.90 -3.96 -3.40
C ASP A 56 8.35 -3.41 -4.72
N LEU A 57 7.02 -3.29 -4.84
CA LEU A 57 6.39 -2.67 -6.00
C LEU A 57 6.68 -1.16 -6.08
N VAL A 58 6.73 -0.48 -4.93
CA VAL A 58 7.13 0.94 -4.87
C VAL A 58 8.60 1.09 -5.29
N PHE A 59 9.46 0.17 -4.88
CA PHE A 59 10.86 0.11 -5.30
C PHE A 59 10.99 -0.08 -6.82
N ASP A 60 10.30 -1.06 -7.41
CA ASP A 60 10.37 -1.36 -8.85
C ASP A 60 9.99 -0.16 -9.73
N LEU A 61 8.93 0.56 -9.36
CA LEU A 61 8.51 1.76 -10.09
C LEU A 61 9.48 2.93 -9.91
N THR A 62 10.07 3.05 -8.72
CA THR A 62 11.14 4.01 -8.46
C THR A 62 12.35 3.71 -9.35
N MET A 63 12.76 2.44 -9.44
CA MET A 63 13.85 2.00 -10.32
C MET A 63 13.56 2.21 -11.80
N ARG A 64 12.30 2.01 -12.22
CA ARG A 64 11.88 2.33 -13.59
C ARG A 64 12.02 3.82 -13.90
N ALA A 65 11.58 4.70 -13.00
CA ALA A 65 11.72 6.14 -13.16
C ALA A 65 13.20 6.57 -13.22
N ILE A 66 14.08 5.93 -12.43
CA ILE A 66 15.54 6.13 -12.53
C ILE A 66 16.03 5.77 -13.94
N ARG A 67 15.65 4.59 -14.45
CA ARG A 67 16.07 4.10 -15.76
C ARG A 67 15.59 4.98 -16.91
N ASP A 68 14.36 5.49 -16.81
CA ASP A 68 13.75 6.33 -17.83
C ASP A 68 14.29 7.79 -17.80
N GLY A 69 15.16 8.11 -16.82
CA GLY A 69 15.83 9.42 -16.71
C GLY A 69 14.98 10.49 -16.05
N ASP A 70 13.88 10.12 -15.41
CA ASP A 70 12.95 11.04 -14.77
C ASP A 70 13.43 11.51 -13.38
N VAL A 71 14.59 11.02 -12.91
CA VAL A 71 15.17 11.34 -11.59
C VAL A 71 16.18 12.49 -11.69
N PRO A 72 16.17 13.47 -10.77
CA PRO A 72 17.18 14.53 -10.71
C PRO A 72 18.61 13.96 -10.72
N ALA A 73 19.48 14.47 -11.60
CA ALA A 73 20.82 13.93 -11.83
C ALA A 73 21.70 13.94 -10.56
N ASP A 74 21.59 14.98 -9.74
CA ASP A 74 22.25 15.13 -8.45
C ASP A 74 21.77 14.11 -7.39
N PHE A 75 20.63 13.48 -7.60
CA PHE A 75 20.21 12.36 -6.78
C PHE A 75 21.04 11.11 -7.02
N GLN A 76 21.57 10.92 -8.22
CA GLN A 76 22.44 9.78 -8.57
C GLN A 76 23.80 9.90 -7.89
N ASP A 77 24.27 11.13 -7.65
CA ASP A 77 25.61 11.44 -7.16
C ASP A 77 25.74 11.48 -5.62
N GLY A 78 24.67 11.24 -4.88
CA GLY A 78 24.73 10.99 -3.43
C GLY A 78 24.72 12.22 -2.50
N ASP A 79 25.03 13.42 -2.99
CA ASP A 79 25.13 14.66 -2.18
C ASP A 79 23.82 15.46 -2.04
N ALA A 80 22.72 14.88 -2.49
CA ALA A 80 21.39 15.46 -2.56
C ALA A 80 20.67 15.59 -1.19
N THR A 81 20.18 16.78 -0.85
CA THR A 81 19.36 16.99 0.37
C THR A 81 17.95 16.40 0.20
N THR A 82 17.42 15.70 1.20
CA THR A 82 16.09 15.05 1.17
C THR A 82 15.04 15.76 2.04
N GLU A 83 15.43 16.88 2.65
CA GLU A 83 14.58 17.69 3.52
C GLU A 83 13.42 18.36 2.77
N PRO A 84 12.31 18.67 3.46
CA PRO A 84 11.22 19.45 2.88
C PRO A 84 11.71 20.73 2.19
N GLY A 85 11.28 20.92 0.94
CA GLY A 85 11.71 22.06 0.11
C GLY A 85 12.90 21.80 -0.81
N SER A 86 13.59 20.65 -0.68
CA SER A 86 14.59 20.23 -1.66
C SER A 86 13.95 19.74 -2.96
N ALA A 87 14.72 19.77 -4.05
CA ALA A 87 14.30 19.21 -5.34
C ALA A 87 13.97 17.72 -5.23
N HIS A 88 14.69 16.97 -4.40
CA HIS A 88 14.49 15.54 -4.19
C HIS A 88 13.25 15.22 -3.37
N HIS A 89 12.94 16.05 -2.36
CA HIS A 89 11.69 15.93 -1.63
C HIS A 89 10.48 16.23 -2.53
N ALA A 90 10.59 17.25 -3.38
CA ALA A 90 9.56 17.58 -4.36
C ALA A 90 9.35 16.45 -5.37
N TRP A 91 10.43 15.87 -5.89
CA TRP A 91 10.38 14.71 -6.78
C TRP A 91 9.75 13.49 -6.10
N ALA A 92 10.20 13.13 -4.90
CA ALA A 92 9.66 11.99 -4.16
C ALA A 92 8.17 12.15 -3.85
N THR A 93 7.73 13.38 -3.60
CA THR A 93 6.30 13.71 -3.42
C THR A 93 5.53 13.51 -4.71
N ALA A 94 6.01 14.04 -5.83
CA ALA A 94 5.36 13.86 -7.13
C ALA A 94 5.27 12.38 -7.54
N THR A 95 6.31 11.59 -7.27
CA THR A 95 6.33 10.14 -7.52
C THR A 95 5.31 9.41 -6.65
N ALA A 96 5.26 9.70 -5.34
CA ALA A 96 4.27 9.13 -4.44
C ALA A 96 2.83 9.46 -4.89
N GLU A 97 2.57 10.73 -5.26
CA GLU A 97 1.28 11.17 -5.77
C GLU A 97 0.89 10.49 -7.08
N ALA A 98 1.83 10.35 -8.02
CA ALA A 98 1.59 9.68 -9.30
C ALA A 98 1.24 8.20 -9.09
N TYR A 99 1.96 7.52 -8.20
CA TYR A 99 1.66 6.14 -7.82
C TYR A 99 0.27 6.01 -7.18
N ASN A 100 -0.05 6.88 -6.22
CA ASN A 100 -1.34 6.90 -5.54
C ASN A 100 -2.48 7.15 -6.52
N ARG A 101 -2.33 8.11 -7.44
CA ARG A 101 -3.32 8.40 -8.49
C ARG A 101 -3.53 7.18 -9.39
N HIS A 102 -2.44 6.56 -9.84
CA HIS A 102 -2.53 5.37 -10.69
C HIS A 102 -3.31 4.25 -10.00
N ARG A 103 -3.00 3.97 -8.73
CA ARG A 103 -3.69 2.92 -7.95
C ARG A 103 -5.15 3.22 -7.66
N LEU A 104 -5.46 4.44 -7.24
CA LEU A 104 -6.83 4.85 -6.96
C LEU A 104 -7.69 4.75 -8.22
N THR A 105 -7.19 5.20 -9.38
CA THR A 105 -7.99 5.19 -10.61
C THR A 105 -8.14 3.80 -11.22
N ARG A 106 -7.09 2.97 -11.22
CA ARG A 106 -7.16 1.66 -11.89
C ARG A 106 -7.60 0.51 -10.99
N HIS A 107 -7.14 0.49 -9.74
CA HIS A 107 -7.20 -0.72 -8.93
C HIS A 107 -8.26 -0.65 -7.84
N LEU A 108 -8.56 0.53 -7.29
CA LEU A 108 -9.53 0.68 -6.20
C LEU A 108 -10.92 0.07 -6.52
N PRO A 109 -11.54 0.32 -7.69
CA PRO A 109 -12.84 -0.29 -7.99
C PRO A 109 -12.79 -1.82 -8.06
N THR A 110 -11.66 -2.36 -8.56
CA THR A 110 -11.44 -3.81 -8.64
C THR A 110 -11.26 -4.40 -7.24
N TYR A 111 -10.45 -3.75 -6.39
CA TYR A 111 -10.24 -4.17 -5.00
C TYR A 111 -11.53 -4.13 -4.20
N GLN A 112 -12.32 -3.07 -4.33
CA GLN A 112 -13.63 -2.94 -3.69
C GLN A 112 -14.56 -4.09 -4.08
N ARG A 113 -14.66 -4.40 -5.38
CA ARG A 113 -15.51 -5.49 -5.87
C ARG A 113 -15.03 -6.85 -5.37
N GLU A 114 -13.76 -7.18 -5.57
CA GLU A 114 -13.22 -8.51 -5.26
C GLU A 114 -13.21 -8.79 -3.75
N ILE A 115 -12.87 -7.79 -2.92
CA ILE A 115 -12.90 -7.95 -1.46
C ILE A 115 -14.34 -8.06 -0.96
N ALA A 116 -15.31 -7.38 -1.58
CA ALA A 116 -16.73 -7.55 -1.25
C ALA A 116 -17.24 -8.95 -1.61
N GLU A 117 -16.86 -9.49 -2.76
CA GLU A 117 -17.18 -10.87 -3.17
C GLU A 117 -16.60 -11.89 -2.17
N LEU A 118 -15.35 -11.69 -1.73
CA LEU A 118 -14.74 -12.52 -0.69
C LEU A 118 -15.47 -12.40 0.64
N ALA A 119 -15.85 -11.19 1.05
CA ALA A 119 -16.55 -10.95 2.31
C ALA A 119 -17.94 -11.64 2.32
N GLU A 120 -18.67 -11.58 1.20
CA GLU A 120 -19.95 -12.27 1.03
C GLU A 120 -19.78 -13.79 1.11
N PHE A 121 -18.76 -14.34 0.43
CA PHE A 121 -18.47 -15.78 0.47
C PHE A 121 -18.16 -16.30 1.89
N HIS A 122 -17.60 -15.44 2.75
CA HIS A 122 -17.24 -15.77 4.13
C HIS A 122 -18.20 -15.25 5.20
N ASP A 123 -19.37 -14.70 4.81
CA ASP A 123 -20.40 -14.16 5.73
C ASP A 123 -19.86 -13.06 6.68
N VAL A 124 -18.95 -12.21 6.17
CA VAL A 124 -18.28 -11.14 6.93
C VAL A 124 -19.12 -9.85 6.99
N GLY A 125 -20.26 -9.83 6.30
CA GLY A 125 -21.10 -8.65 6.19
C GLY A 125 -20.50 -7.60 5.26
N ALA A 126 -20.81 -6.33 5.51
CA ALA A 126 -20.34 -5.24 4.66
C ALA A 126 -18.84 -4.99 4.89
N VAL A 127 -18.12 -4.65 3.81
CA VAL A 127 -16.71 -4.26 3.87
C VAL A 127 -16.52 -2.85 3.36
N GLN A 128 -15.64 -2.11 4.02
CA GLN A 128 -15.19 -0.80 3.56
C GLN A 128 -13.72 -0.90 3.19
N VAL A 129 -13.42 -0.67 1.91
CA VAL A 129 -12.07 -0.81 1.38
C VAL A 129 -11.43 0.56 1.23
N GLN A 130 -10.26 0.72 1.84
CA GLN A 130 -9.48 1.95 1.83
C GLN A 130 -8.06 1.67 1.33
N ILE A 131 -7.47 2.59 0.57
CA ILE A 131 -6.06 2.49 0.16
C ILE A 131 -5.26 3.52 0.96
N PHE A 132 -4.24 3.05 1.67
CA PHE A 132 -3.29 3.94 2.31
C PHE A 132 -2.29 4.47 1.26
N PRO A 133 -2.10 5.79 1.15
CA PRO A 133 -1.21 6.36 0.15
C PRO A 133 0.25 6.02 0.45
N VAL A 134 1.05 5.82 -0.60
CA VAL A 134 2.53 5.90 -0.51
C VAL A 134 2.88 7.29 0.03
N GLN A 135 3.76 7.31 1.03
CA GLN A 135 4.28 8.55 1.60
C GLN A 135 5.60 8.93 0.92
N THR A 136 5.87 10.24 0.83
CA THR A 136 7.14 10.80 0.34
C THR A 136 8.35 10.16 1.05
N THR A 137 8.24 9.95 2.36
CA THR A 137 9.28 9.32 3.19
C THR A 137 9.59 7.89 2.74
N THR A 138 8.59 7.10 2.36
CA THR A 138 8.77 5.74 1.83
C THR A 138 9.59 5.76 0.54
N VAL A 139 9.29 6.69 -0.38
CA VAL A 139 10.03 6.85 -1.64
C VAL A 139 11.48 7.25 -1.35
N LEU A 140 11.70 8.21 -0.44
CA LEU A 140 13.04 8.65 -0.04
C LEU A 140 13.86 7.54 0.63
N GLN A 141 13.23 6.69 1.44
CA GLN A 141 13.89 5.55 2.09
C GLN A 141 14.35 4.51 1.05
N GLN A 142 13.50 4.14 0.09
CA GLN A 142 13.87 3.21 -0.97
C GLN A 142 15.05 3.73 -1.79
N LEU A 143 14.98 5.00 -2.16
CA LEU A 143 16.06 5.73 -2.82
C LEU A 143 17.38 5.75 -2.03
N SER A 144 17.31 5.84 -0.70
CA SER A 144 18.50 5.80 0.18
C SER A 144 19.06 4.39 0.33
N GLY A 145 18.20 3.36 0.33
CA GLY A 145 18.58 1.94 0.36
C GLY A 145 19.34 1.50 -0.89
N ILE A 146 18.94 2.01 -2.07
CA ILE A 146 19.67 1.78 -3.34
C ILE A 146 21.11 2.29 -3.27
N LYS A 147 21.35 3.38 -2.52
CA LYS A 147 22.69 3.98 -2.37
C LYS A 147 23.58 3.22 -1.39
N ASN A 148 23.00 2.47 -0.46
CA ASN A 148 23.74 1.68 0.54
C ASN A 148 23.30 0.20 0.49
N PRO A 149 23.57 -0.53 -0.61
CA PRO A 149 23.39 -1.98 -0.59
C PRO A 149 24.41 -2.55 0.40
N THR A 150 23.92 -3.14 1.49
CA THR A 150 24.75 -3.95 2.41
C THR A 150 25.41 -5.11 1.70
#